data_AF-A0A0F9AHM3-F1
#
_entry.id   AF-A0A0F9AHM3-F1
#
_cell.length_a   1.000
_cell.length_b   1.000
_cell.length_c   1.000
_cell.angle_alpha   90.00
_cell.angle_beta   90.00
_cell.angle_gamma   90.00
#
_symmetry.space_group_name_H-M   'P 1'
#
loop_
_entity.id
_entity.type
_entity.pdbx_description
1 polymer ?
#
loop_
_entity_poly.entity_id
_entity_poly.type
_entity_poly.pdbx_seq_one_letter_code
_entity_poly.pdbx_strand_id
1 'polypeptide(L)'
;MIKVFAHRGASGTYPENTQSAITAAVDIEVDGIEVDVQSCLDDYMIIHDSWLDRTTSGRGKVTKLTREQIQCFDAGNNERVPTLQQTIDWVNNKTLLNLELKHTFALDKFVELIEANIAAKKLSRDNLLVSSFD
;
A
#
# COMPACT_ATOMS: atom_id res chain seq x y z
N MET A 1 24.49 -10.32 0.73
CA MET A 1 24.24 -8.96 0.19
C MET A 1 23.12 -8.35 1.02
N ILE A 2 23.16 -7.03 1.28
CA ILE A 2 22.10 -6.33 2.01
C ILE A 2 21.01 -5.95 0.99
N LYS A 3 19.73 -6.15 1.33
CA LYS A 3 18.59 -5.68 0.52
C LYS A 3 18.16 -4.29 0.97
N VAL A 4 17.81 -3.43 0.02
CA VAL A 4 17.32 -2.07 0.24
C VAL A 4 15.84 -2.00 -0.10
N PHE A 5 15.04 -1.59 0.87
CA PHE A 5 13.59 -1.39 0.69
C PHE A 5 13.25 0.09 0.62
N ALA A 6 12.46 0.47 -0.39
CA ALA A 6 11.83 1.78 -0.47
C ALA A 6 10.65 1.84 0.52
N HIS A 7 10.90 2.44 1.69
CA HIS A 7 9.92 2.57 2.78
C HIS A 7 8.80 3.52 2.38
N ARG A 8 7.57 2.99 2.29
CA ARG A 8 6.37 3.67 1.77
C ARG A 8 6.53 4.16 0.33
N GLY A 9 7.26 3.40 -0.49
CA GLY A 9 7.73 3.81 -1.82
C GLY A 9 8.92 4.78 -1.74
N ALA A 10 9.16 5.56 -2.80
CA ALA A 10 10.19 6.60 -2.84
C ALA A 10 9.79 7.85 -2.02
N SER A 11 9.40 7.66 -0.75
CA SER A 11 8.85 8.67 0.16
C SER A 11 9.79 9.84 0.49
N GLY A 12 11.09 9.70 0.21
CA GLY A 12 12.06 10.79 0.34
C GLY A 12 11.89 11.89 -0.71
N THR A 13 11.23 11.60 -1.84
CA THR A 13 11.07 12.52 -2.98
C THR A 13 9.61 12.66 -3.44
N TYR A 14 8.74 11.71 -3.09
CA TYR A 14 7.32 11.69 -3.44
C TYR A 14 6.45 11.56 -2.18
N PRO A 15 5.16 11.95 -2.22
CA PRO A 15 4.26 11.72 -1.09
C PRO A 15 4.20 10.23 -0.74
N GLU A 16 4.41 9.90 0.52
CA GLU A 16 4.50 8.51 0.97
C GLU A 16 3.23 7.70 0.65
N ASN A 17 3.37 6.41 0.39
CA ASN A 17 2.24 5.51 0.15
C ASN A 17 1.32 5.94 -1.02
N THR A 18 1.87 6.59 -2.06
CA THR A 18 1.13 7.02 -3.26
C THR A 18 1.61 6.33 -4.53
N GLN A 19 0.86 6.49 -5.62
CA GLN A 19 1.21 5.92 -6.93
C GLN A 19 2.57 6.42 -7.40
N SER A 20 2.82 7.72 -7.26
CA SER A 20 4.07 8.35 -7.66
C SER A 20 5.27 7.79 -6.89
N ALA A 21 5.14 7.61 -5.56
CA ALA A 21 6.19 7.02 -4.74
C ALA A 21 6.46 5.54 -5.10
N ILE A 22 5.41 4.75 -5.32
CA ILE A 22 5.53 3.34 -5.67
C ILE A 22 6.13 3.17 -7.07
N THR A 23 5.62 3.90 -8.06
CA THR A 23 6.10 3.82 -9.45
C THR A 23 7.56 4.28 -9.54
N ALA A 24 7.94 5.37 -8.88
CA ALA A 24 9.33 5.82 -8.85
C ALA A 24 10.26 4.78 -8.20
N ALA A 25 9.82 4.08 -7.16
CA ALA A 25 10.60 3.01 -6.54
C ALA A 25 10.78 1.80 -7.47
N VAL A 26 9.73 1.44 -8.23
CA VAL A 26 9.81 0.41 -9.26
C VAL A 26 10.81 0.80 -10.36
N ASP A 27 10.77 2.05 -10.82
CA ASP A 27 11.60 2.53 -11.93
C ASP A 27 13.10 2.60 -11.61
N ILE A 28 13.46 2.70 -10.33
CA ILE A 28 14.87 2.68 -9.88
C ILE A 28 15.35 1.29 -9.46
N GLU A 29 14.53 0.25 -9.67
CA GLU A 29 14.89 -1.17 -9.46
C GLU A 29 15.41 -1.49 -8.04
N VAL A 30 14.77 -0.94 -7.00
CA VAL A 30 15.08 -1.32 -5.60
C VAL A 30 14.86 -2.82 -5.35
N ASP A 31 15.53 -3.39 -4.35
CA ASP A 31 15.32 -4.80 -3.97
C ASP A 31 13.89 -5.07 -3.50
N GLY A 32 13.25 -4.07 -2.89
CA GLY A 32 11.85 -4.16 -2.49
C GLY A 32 11.19 -2.83 -2.18
N ILE A 33 9.87 -2.84 -2.12
CA ILE A 33 9.02 -1.72 -1.74
C ILE A 33 8.24 -2.15 -0.50
N GLU A 34 8.21 -1.31 0.52
CA GLU A 34 7.35 -1.48 1.67
C GLU A 34 6.18 -0.50 1.56
N VAL A 35 4.99 -0.95 1.97
CA VAL A 35 3.78 -0.15 2.08
C VAL A 35 2.95 -0.57 3.29
N ASP A 36 2.24 0.40 3.86
CA ASP A 36 1.40 0.20 5.03
C ASP A 36 -0.04 -0.16 4.61
N VAL A 37 -0.52 -1.34 4.98
CA VAL A 37 -1.87 -1.79 4.70
C VAL A 37 -2.76 -1.54 5.92
N GLN A 38 -3.91 -0.91 5.69
CA GLN A 38 -4.92 -0.68 6.71
C GLN A 38 -6.33 -0.94 6.19
N SER A 39 -7.18 -1.55 7.00
CA SER A 39 -8.58 -1.74 6.63
C SER A 39 -9.38 -0.42 6.74
N CYS A 40 -10.15 -0.11 5.71
CA CYS A 40 -11.25 0.85 5.77
C CYS A 40 -12.59 0.11 5.92
N LEU A 41 -13.73 0.79 5.77
CA LEU A 41 -15.05 0.17 5.99
C LEU A 41 -15.33 -1.02 5.06
N ASP A 42 -14.85 -0.95 3.83
CA ASP A 42 -15.23 -1.87 2.75
C ASP A 42 -14.03 -2.44 1.99
N ASP A 43 -12.79 -2.01 2.26
CA ASP A 43 -11.59 -2.43 1.54
C ASP A 43 -10.29 -2.24 2.36
N TYR A 44 -9.14 -2.41 1.71
CA TYR A 44 -7.80 -2.11 2.23
C TYR A 44 -7.21 -0.90 1.52
N MET A 45 -6.77 0.08 2.31
CA MET A 45 -6.11 1.30 1.87
C MET A 45 -4.63 1.26 2.23
N ILE A 46 -3.82 1.94 1.43
CA ILE A 46 -2.38 2.06 1.65
C ILE A 46 -2.10 3.38 2.36
N ILE A 47 -1.98 3.31 3.70
CA ILE A 47 -1.80 4.46 4.58
C ILE A 47 -1.29 4.02 5.96
N HIS A 48 -0.25 4.70 6.45
CA HIS A 48 0.42 4.36 7.72
C HIS A 48 -0.44 4.65 8.95
N ASP A 49 -0.94 5.88 9.08
CA ASP A 49 -1.58 6.35 10.31
C ASP A 49 -3.03 5.87 10.39
N SER A 50 -3.56 5.65 11.60
CA SER A 50 -4.98 5.31 11.77
C SER A 50 -5.94 6.48 11.44
N TRP A 51 -5.39 7.68 11.26
CA TRP A 51 -6.09 8.92 10.94
C TRP A 51 -5.56 9.52 9.65
N LEU A 52 -6.44 10.13 8.86
CA LEU A 52 -6.13 10.74 7.57
C LEU A 52 -5.30 12.04 7.68
N ASP A 53 -5.21 12.61 8.88
CA ASP A 53 -4.90 14.01 9.11
C ASP A 53 -3.50 14.46 8.68
N ARG A 54 -2.49 13.58 8.82
CA ARG A 54 -1.07 13.93 8.61
C ARG A 54 -0.69 13.98 7.13
N THR A 55 -1.17 13.03 6.34
CA THR A 55 -0.71 12.80 4.96
C THR A 55 -1.74 13.13 3.90
N THR A 56 -2.96 13.48 4.30
CA THR A 56 -4.03 13.77 3.35
C THR A 56 -4.76 15.07 3.68
N SER A 57 -5.54 15.57 2.72
CA SER A 57 -6.48 16.67 2.93
C SER A 57 -7.73 16.28 3.74
N GLY A 58 -7.91 14.98 4.02
CA GLY A 58 -9.01 14.45 4.81
C GLY A 58 -8.82 14.58 6.32
N ARG A 59 -9.87 14.20 7.05
CA ARG A 59 -9.90 14.13 8.52
C ARG A 59 -10.70 12.91 8.95
N GLY A 60 -10.30 12.32 10.08
CA GLY A 60 -11.02 11.20 10.67
C GLY A 60 -10.29 9.87 10.55
N LYS A 61 -10.86 8.83 11.19
CA LYS A 61 -10.29 7.48 11.21
C LYS A 61 -10.53 6.77 9.88
N VAL A 62 -9.48 6.12 9.36
CA VAL A 62 -9.52 5.32 8.12
C VAL A 62 -10.62 4.24 8.21
N THR A 63 -10.73 3.58 9.36
CA THR A 63 -11.73 2.52 9.64
C THR A 63 -13.18 2.99 9.68
N LYS A 64 -13.45 4.29 9.53
CA LYS A 64 -14.80 4.88 9.55
C LYS A 64 -15.26 5.40 8.19
N LEU A 65 -14.46 5.23 7.15
CA LEU A 65 -14.74 5.72 5.81
C LEU A 65 -14.65 4.57 4.80
N THR A 66 -15.40 4.68 3.70
CA THR A 66 -15.27 3.74 2.57
C THR A 66 -14.03 4.08 1.74
N ARG A 67 -13.56 3.12 0.95
CA ARG A 67 -12.53 3.34 -0.08
C ARG A 67 -12.84 4.57 -0.93
N GLU A 68 -14.08 4.68 -1.41
CA GLU A 68 -14.49 5.77 -2.30
C GLU A 68 -14.37 7.14 -1.62
N GLN A 69 -14.80 7.24 -0.35
CA GLN A 69 -14.65 8.46 0.43
C GLN A 69 -13.18 8.81 0.64
N ILE A 70 -12.34 7.83 0.97
CA ILE A 70 -10.91 8.04 1.20
C ILE A 70 -10.21 8.50 -0.10
N GLN A 71 -10.57 7.92 -1.24
CA GLN A 71 -10.01 8.28 -2.55
C GLN A 71 -10.42 9.69 -3.03
N CYS A 72 -11.34 10.38 -2.36
CA CYS A 72 -11.64 11.79 -2.63
C CYS A 72 -10.59 12.75 -2.05
N PHE A 73 -9.78 12.31 -1.09
CA PHE A 73 -8.76 13.16 -0.46
C PHE A 73 -7.49 13.21 -1.31
N ASP A 74 -6.76 14.32 -1.18
CA ASP A 74 -5.44 14.52 -1.77
C ASP A 74 -4.42 13.99 -0.76
N ALA A 75 -3.59 13.02 -1.16
CA ALA A 75 -2.53 12.41 -0.37
C ALA A 75 -1.16 13.10 -0.55
N GLY A 76 -1.16 14.30 -1.12
CA GLY A 76 0.00 15.08 -1.53
C GLY A 76 0.13 15.16 -3.05
N ASN A 77 0.45 16.34 -3.58
CA ASN A 77 0.68 16.57 -5.02
C ASN A 77 -0.47 16.11 -5.95
N ASN A 78 -1.73 16.17 -5.50
CA ASN A 78 -2.92 15.67 -6.20
C ASN A 78 -2.99 14.13 -6.33
N GLU A 79 -2.14 13.39 -5.63
CA GLU A 79 -2.22 11.94 -5.54
C GLU A 79 -3.42 11.52 -4.67
N ARG A 80 -3.85 10.27 -4.83
CA ARG A 80 -4.91 9.66 -4.01
C ARG A 80 -4.31 8.61 -3.10
N VAL A 81 -4.97 8.35 -1.98
CA VAL A 81 -4.64 7.18 -1.15
C VAL A 81 -4.95 5.92 -1.97
N PRO A 82 -3.97 5.05 -2.23
CA PRO A 82 -4.17 3.84 -3.03
C PRO A 82 -4.98 2.78 -2.30
N THR A 83 -5.62 1.91 -3.07
CA THR A 83 -6.05 0.60 -2.56
C THR A 83 -4.89 -0.40 -2.61
N LEU A 84 -5.02 -1.49 -1.85
CA LEU A 84 -4.12 -2.63 -1.97
C LEU A 84 -4.05 -3.18 -3.40
N GLN A 85 -5.19 -3.32 -4.09
CA GLN A 85 -5.21 -3.82 -5.46
C GLN A 85 -4.46 -2.89 -6.44
N GLN A 86 -4.62 -1.57 -6.32
CA GLN A 86 -3.90 -0.60 -7.14
C GLN A 86 -2.38 -0.71 -6.92
N THR A 87 -1.95 -0.82 -5.66
CA THR A 87 -0.53 -0.99 -5.34
C THR A 87 0.06 -2.28 -5.91
N ILE A 88 -0.67 -3.40 -5.83
CA ILE A 88 -0.24 -4.66 -6.47
C ILE A 88 -0.13 -4.47 -7.99
N ASP A 89 -1.08 -3.78 -8.61
CA ASP A 89 -1.08 -3.53 -10.05
C ASP A 89 0.09 -2.64 -10.50
N TRP A 90 0.53 -1.68 -9.68
CA TRP A 90 1.67 -0.81 -9.99
C TRP A 90 3.02 -1.51 -9.80
N VAL A 91 3.15 -2.30 -8.74
CA VAL A 91 4.37 -3.11 -8.50
C VAL A 91 4.49 -4.22 -9.55
N ASN A 92 3.37 -4.85 -9.90
CA ASN A 92 3.23 -5.85 -10.96
C ASN A 92 4.32 -6.94 -10.93
N ASN A 93 4.60 -7.47 -9.73
CA ASN A 93 5.60 -8.50 -9.48
C ASN A 93 7.05 -8.15 -9.92
N LYS A 94 7.38 -6.86 -10.13
CA LYS A 94 8.71 -6.44 -10.60
C LYS A 94 9.79 -6.43 -9.51
N THR A 95 9.40 -6.31 -8.25
CA THR A 95 10.29 -6.27 -7.09
C THR A 95 9.60 -6.89 -5.87
N LEU A 96 10.31 -7.10 -4.76
CA LEU A 96 9.72 -7.56 -3.50
C LEU A 96 8.70 -6.54 -3.01
N LEU A 97 7.51 -7.00 -2.62
CA LEU A 97 6.51 -6.17 -1.98
C LEU A 97 6.35 -6.62 -0.53
N ASN A 98 6.74 -5.75 0.41
CA ASN A 98 6.44 -5.93 1.82
C ASN A 98 5.14 -5.20 2.16
N LEU A 99 4.11 -5.97 2.52
CA LEU A 99 2.85 -5.46 3.01
C LEU A 99 2.91 -5.44 4.54
N GLU A 100 3.12 -4.27 5.14
CA GLU A 100 3.06 -4.11 6.60
C GLU A 100 1.60 -3.99 7.04
N LEU A 101 1.09 -4.97 7.79
CA LEU A 101 -0.24 -4.94 8.37
C LEU A 101 -0.22 -4.07 9.63
N LYS A 102 -0.93 -2.94 9.57
CA LYS A 102 -1.19 -2.08 10.74
C LYS A 102 -2.53 -2.48 11.36
N HIS A 103 -3.55 -1.63 11.29
CA HIS A 103 -4.89 -1.92 11.79
C HIS A 103 -5.74 -2.67 10.76
N THR A 104 -5.35 -3.91 10.48
CA THR A 104 -5.97 -4.73 9.45
C THR A 104 -6.90 -5.77 10.06
N PHE A 105 -8.14 -5.83 9.57
CA PHE A 105 -9.14 -6.84 9.92
C PHE A 105 -9.70 -7.51 8.67
N ALA A 106 -10.53 -8.54 8.86
CA ALA A 106 -11.05 -9.39 7.77
C ALA A 106 -9.94 -10.11 6.98
N LEU A 107 -8.94 -10.65 7.67
CA LEU A 107 -7.76 -11.27 7.05
C LEU A 107 -8.07 -12.39 6.06
N ASP A 108 -9.19 -13.10 6.19
CA ASP A 108 -9.63 -14.07 5.17
C ASP A 108 -9.82 -13.38 3.80
N LYS A 109 -10.46 -12.21 3.78
CA LYS A 109 -10.59 -11.38 2.56
C LYS A 109 -9.23 -10.88 2.06
N PHE A 110 -8.30 -10.55 2.96
CA PHE A 110 -6.94 -10.16 2.57
C PHE A 110 -6.23 -11.32 1.86
N VAL A 111 -6.27 -12.52 2.44
CA VAL A 111 -5.67 -13.73 1.85
C VAL A 111 -6.32 -14.06 0.52
N GLU A 112 -7.65 -14.00 0.41
CA GLU A 112 -8.35 -14.21 -0.87
C GLU A 112 -7.88 -13.24 -1.95
N LEU A 113 -7.72 -11.95 -1.62
CA LEU A 113 -7.21 -10.94 -2.56
C LEU A 113 -5.77 -11.27 -3.00
N ILE A 114 -4.90 -11.65 -2.06
CA ILE A 114 -3.50 -12.01 -2.36
C ILE A 114 -3.43 -13.26 -3.24
N GLU A 115 -4.17 -14.32 -2.90
CA GLU A 115 -4.20 -15.56 -3.68
C GLU A 115 -4.77 -15.34 -5.08
N ALA A 116 -5.81 -14.50 -5.22
CA ALA A 116 -6.33 -14.12 -6.53
C ALA A 116 -5.28 -13.41 -7.39
N ASN A 117 -4.46 -12.52 -6.79
CA ASN A 117 -3.39 -11.82 -7.51
C ASN A 117 -2.19 -12.73 -7.84
N ILE A 118 -1.90 -13.73 -7.00
CA ILE A 118 -0.93 -14.78 -7.30
C ILE A 118 -1.41 -15.64 -8.48
N ALA A 119 -2.67 -16.08 -8.46
CA ALA A 119 -3.28 -16.83 -9.56
C ALA A 119 -3.29 -16.04 -10.88
N ALA A 120 -3.52 -14.72 -10.80
CA ALA A 120 -3.46 -13.80 -11.93
C ALA A 120 -2.03 -13.42 -12.35
N LYS A 121 -0.98 -13.92 -11.67
CA LYS A 121 0.44 -13.62 -11.91
C LYS A 121 0.82 -12.14 -11.76
N LYS A 122 0.00 -11.35 -11.06
CA LYS A 122 0.29 -9.95 -10.69
C LYS A 122 1.22 -9.85 -9.48
N LEU A 123 1.28 -10.93 -8.70
CA LEU A 123 2.15 -11.11 -7.55
C LEU A 123 2.72 -12.54 -7.59
N SER A 124 3.85 -12.77 -6.95
CA SER A 124 4.38 -14.11 -6.70
C SER A 124 4.73 -14.25 -5.23
N ARG A 125 4.67 -15.48 -4.71
CA ARG A 125 5.04 -15.76 -3.31
C ARG A 125 6.50 -15.41 -3.02
N ASP A 126 7.37 -15.59 -4.01
CA ASP A 126 8.80 -15.26 -3.88
C ASP A 126 9.06 -13.76 -3.80
N ASN A 127 8.14 -12.94 -4.34
CA ASN A 127 8.19 -11.48 -4.29
C ASN A 127 7.24 -10.87 -3.26
N LEU A 128 6.73 -11.65 -2.29
CA LEU A 128 5.81 -11.16 -1.27
C LEU A 128 6.40 -11.35 0.12
N LEU A 129 6.35 -10.29 0.92
CA LEU A 129 6.55 -10.31 2.35
C LEU A 129 5.30 -9.74 3.03
N VAL A 130 4.91 -10.33 4.15
CA VAL A 130 3.88 -9.79 5.04
C VAL A 130 4.53 -9.59 6.40
N SER A 131 4.42 -8.38 6.94
CA SER A 131 5.02 -8.00 8.22
C SER A 131 3.99 -7.30 9.11
N SER A 132 4.22 -7.26 10.42
CA SER A 132 3.40 -6.53 11.37
C SER A 132 4.14 -6.38 12.71
N PHE A 133 3.74 -5.39 13.51
CA PHE A 133 4.13 -5.25 14.92
C PHE A 133 3.01 -5.64 15.90
N ASP A 134 1.78 -5.84 15.41
CA ASP A 134 0.59 -6.16 16.23
C ASP A 134 0.63 -7.61 16.77
#